data_AF-A0AAD5QR49-F1
#
_entry.id   AF-A0AAD5QR49-F1
#
_cell.length_a   1.000
_cell.length_b   1.000
_cell.length_c   1.000
_cell.angle_alpha   90.00
_cell.angle_beta   90.00
_cell.angle_gamma   90.00
#
_symmetry.space_group_name_H-M   'P 1'
#
loop_
_entity.id
_entity.type
_entity.pdbx_description
1 polymer ?
#
loop_
_entity_poly.entity_id
_entity_poly.type
_entity_poly.pdbx_seq_one_letter_code
_entity_poly.pdbx_strand_id
1 'polypeptide(L)'
;MTGKAVSSITAVEPNSADDLTNLTASLATPTPIQVASTLTVLIGLIQVLIAFLGLDFVTTYFSDELVGGFTTGASMHVLTTQLKDILGIKGLPRRYGLANLILKLYDLCAAIKQTNLVTVGLSTLTIFVLILGKDHINPLVKSKFHCPVPIPFELLVFAEAHSSSL
;
A
#
# COMPACT_ATOMS: atom_id res chain seq x y z
N MET A 1 38.47 -6.41 6.16
CA MET A 1 38.46 -6.90 4.76
C MET A 1 37.55 -6.06 3.85
N THR A 2 37.35 -4.77 4.14
CA THR A 2 36.45 -3.86 3.39
C THR A 2 37.19 -2.91 2.43
N GLY A 3 38.53 -2.88 2.46
CA GLY A 3 39.32 -1.95 1.65
C GLY A 3 39.39 -2.24 0.14
N LYS A 4 39.19 -3.50 -0.29
CA LYS A 4 39.31 -3.86 -1.72
C LYS A 4 38.10 -3.50 -2.59
N ALA A 5 36.92 -3.31 -1.98
CA ALA A 5 35.73 -2.87 -2.72
C ALA A 5 35.76 -1.36 -3.00
N VAL A 6 36.47 -0.58 -2.19
CA VAL A 6 36.59 0.87 -2.36
C VAL A 6 37.62 1.21 -3.45
N SER A 7 38.73 0.46 -3.53
CA SER A 7 39.75 0.68 -4.56
C SER A 7 39.31 0.34 -5.99
N SER A 8 38.25 -0.47 -6.17
CA SER A 8 37.74 -0.79 -7.52
C SER A 8 36.78 0.27 -8.09
N ILE A 9 36.30 1.21 -7.27
CA ILE A 9 35.44 2.32 -7.72
C ILE A 9 36.31 3.52 -8.17
N THR A 10 37.50 3.68 -7.61
CA THR A 10 38.40 4.82 -7.90
C THR A 10 39.28 4.61 -9.15
N ALA A 11 39.26 3.44 -9.78
CA ALA A 11 40.09 3.15 -10.96
C ALA A 11 39.48 3.57 -12.32
N VAL A 12 38.49 4.46 -12.32
CA VAL A 12 37.88 4.94 -13.57
C VAL A 12 37.94 6.47 -13.61
N GLU A 13 38.81 6.98 -14.46
CA GLU A 13 38.86 8.38 -14.92
C GLU A 13 39.34 8.34 -16.40
N PRO A 14 38.91 9.22 -17.32
CA PRO A 14 37.74 10.12 -17.37
C PRO A 14 36.84 9.86 -18.61
N ASN A 15 35.53 10.04 -18.50
CA ASN A 15 34.72 10.42 -19.67
C ASN A 15 33.58 11.35 -19.22
N SER A 16 33.87 12.65 -19.22
CA SER A 16 33.05 13.72 -18.64
C SER A 16 31.68 13.97 -19.32
N ALA A 17 31.24 13.10 -20.22
CA ALA A 17 29.93 13.18 -20.89
C ALA A 17 28.88 12.20 -20.33
N ASP A 18 29.30 11.08 -19.72
CA ASP A 18 28.39 10.05 -19.21
C ASP A 18 27.94 10.29 -17.76
N ASP A 19 28.66 11.13 -17.01
CA ASP A 19 28.33 11.41 -15.61
C ASP A 19 27.21 12.44 -15.48
N LEU A 20 27.16 13.43 -16.39
CA LEU A 20 26.05 14.38 -16.46
C LEU A 20 24.76 13.70 -16.91
N THR A 21 24.81 12.71 -17.81
CA THR A 21 23.63 11.96 -18.26
C THR A 21 23.11 11.01 -17.19
N ASN A 22 23.98 10.37 -16.39
CA ASN A 22 23.57 9.55 -15.25
C ASN A 22 23.07 10.38 -14.06
N LEU A 23 23.68 11.54 -13.78
CA LEU A 23 23.18 12.50 -12.78
C LEU A 23 21.86 13.12 -13.23
N THR A 24 21.73 13.50 -14.50
CA THR A 24 20.47 14.01 -15.05
C THR A 24 19.42 12.92 -15.08
N ALA A 25 19.76 11.66 -15.37
CA ALA A 25 18.83 10.53 -15.31
C ALA A 25 18.41 10.21 -13.87
N SER A 26 19.31 10.30 -12.90
CA SER A 26 19.01 10.10 -11.47
C SER A 26 18.21 11.27 -10.88
N LEU A 27 18.48 12.50 -11.29
CA LEU A 27 17.67 13.69 -10.97
C LEU A 27 16.33 13.69 -11.74
N ALA A 28 16.27 13.04 -12.90
CA ALA A 28 15.06 12.89 -13.71
C ALA A 28 14.22 11.69 -13.31
N THR A 29 14.72 10.73 -12.51
CA THR A 29 13.88 9.67 -11.97
C THR A 29 12.94 10.27 -10.94
N PRO A 30 11.64 10.43 -11.24
CA PRO A 30 10.74 11.14 -10.37
C PRO A 30 10.57 10.37 -9.07
N THR A 31 10.65 11.08 -7.94
CA THR A 31 10.46 10.46 -6.63
C THR A 31 9.02 9.95 -6.50
N PRO A 32 8.76 8.85 -5.74
CA PRO A 32 7.41 8.32 -5.59
C PRO A 32 6.40 9.34 -5.08
N ILE A 33 6.84 10.25 -4.20
CA ILE A 33 6.03 11.34 -3.67
C ILE A 33 5.68 12.37 -4.76
N GLN A 34 6.63 12.71 -5.63
CA GLN A 34 6.41 13.63 -6.74
C GLN A 34 5.46 13.03 -7.80
N VAL A 35 5.58 11.73 -8.07
CA VAL A 35 4.64 11.02 -8.96
C VAL A 35 3.24 11.01 -8.34
N ALA A 36 3.12 10.64 -7.07
CA ALA A 36 1.84 10.58 -6.36
C ALA A 36 1.16 11.96 -6.26
N SER A 37 1.92 13.01 -5.94
CA SER A 37 1.39 14.37 -5.85
C SER A 37 0.90 14.89 -7.20
N THR A 38 1.67 14.65 -8.26
CA THR A 38 1.30 15.06 -9.63
C THR A 38 0.05 14.31 -10.11
N LEU A 39 -0.04 13.00 -9.86
CA LEU A 39 -1.24 12.22 -10.14
C LEU A 39 -2.45 12.75 -9.38
N THR A 40 -2.30 13.06 -8.09
CA THR A 40 -3.39 13.55 -7.24
C THR A 40 -3.93 14.89 -7.75
N VAL A 41 -3.05 15.82 -8.10
CA VAL A 41 -3.44 17.12 -8.69
C VAL A 41 -4.13 16.92 -10.04
N LEU A 42 -3.61 16.04 -10.89
CA LEU A 42 -4.20 15.73 -12.19
C LEU A 42 -5.62 15.14 -12.05
N ILE A 43 -5.81 14.19 -11.13
CA ILE A 43 -7.13 13.59 -10.85
C ILE A 43 -8.10 14.66 -10.35
N GLY A 44 -7.65 15.55 -9.46
CA GLY A 44 -8.46 16.67 -8.98
C GLY A 44 -8.87 17.64 -10.09
N LEU A 45 -7.96 17.95 -11.03
CA LEU A 45 -8.27 18.79 -12.18
C LEU A 45 -9.30 18.14 -13.11
N ILE A 46 -9.16 16.83 -13.37
CA ILE A 46 -10.13 16.05 -14.15
C ILE A 46 -11.50 16.06 -13.44
N GLN A 47 -11.53 15.92 -12.11
CA GLN A 47 -12.78 15.93 -11.35
C GLN A 47 -13.50 17.30 -11.43
N VAL A 48 -12.76 18.42 -11.37
CA VAL A 48 -13.33 19.76 -11.58
C VAL A 48 -13.88 19.92 -13.00
N LEU A 49 -13.16 19.40 -14.01
CA LEU A 49 -13.61 19.44 -15.39
C LEU A 49 -14.91 18.63 -15.59
N ILE A 50 -14.96 17.41 -15.07
CA ILE A 50 -16.16 16.54 -15.11
C ILE A 50 -17.35 17.22 -14.43
N ALA A 51 -17.12 17.89 -13.29
CA ALA A 51 -18.15 18.65 -12.59
C ALA A 51 -18.66 19.84 -13.43
N PHE A 52 -17.77 20.57 -14.09
CA PHE A 52 -18.16 21.68 -14.98
C PHE A 52 -18.93 21.20 -16.22
N LEU A 53 -18.59 20.02 -16.77
CA LEU A 53 -19.29 19.41 -17.90
C LEU A 53 -20.63 18.76 -17.48
N GLY A 54 -20.97 18.72 -16.19
CA GLY A 54 -22.20 18.10 -15.69
C GLY A 54 -22.25 16.58 -15.89
N LEU A 55 -21.09 15.93 -16.02
CA LEU A 55 -20.98 14.48 -16.28
C LEU A 55 -21.19 13.61 -15.03
N ASP A 56 -21.61 14.20 -13.91
CA ASP A 56 -22.01 13.50 -12.68
C ASP A 56 -23.20 12.53 -12.92
N PHE A 57 -23.97 12.77 -13.98
CA PHE A 57 -24.99 11.82 -14.41
C PHE A 57 -24.40 10.49 -14.91
N VAL A 58 -23.19 10.50 -15.48
CA VAL A 58 -22.51 9.30 -16.00
C VAL A 58 -22.05 8.37 -14.88
N THR A 59 -21.63 8.91 -13.73
CA THR A 59 -21.26 8.08 -12.56
C THR A 59 -22.49 7.41 -11.95
N THR A 60 -23.65 8.07 -12.00
CA THR A 60 -24.95 7.48 -11.61
C THR A 60 -25.39 6.36 -12.57
N TYR A 61 -24.89 6.35 -13.82
CA TYR A 61 -25.13 5.27 -14.78
C TYR A 61 -24.23 4.05 -14.61
N PHE A 62 -23.18 4.12 -13.79
CA PHE A 62 -22.51 2.88 -13.39
C PHE A 62 -23.49 2.06 -12.56
N SER A 63 -23.83 0.88 -13.06
CA SER A 63 -24.70 -0.04 -12.36
C SER A 63 -24.10 -0.38 -10.99
N ASP A 64 -24.97 -0.54 -9.98
CA ASP A 64 -24.55 -0.94 -8.64
C ASP A 64 -23.69 -2.22 -8.68
N GLU A 65 -23.94 -3.09 -9.65
CA GLU A 65 -23.17 -4.30 -9.93
C GLU A 65 -21.73 -4.02 -10.41
N LEU A 66 -21.50 -2.97 -11.21
CA LEU A 66 -20.16 -2.60 -11.66
C LEU A 66 -19.34 -2.06 -10.49
N VAL A 67 -19.94 -1.18 -9.69
CA VAL A 67 -19.29 -0.61 -8.50
C VAL A 67 -19.02 -1.70 -7.46
N GLY A 68 -19.99 -2.60 -7.25
CA GLY A 68 -19.85 -3.75 -6.37
C GLY A 68 -18.75 -4.72 -6.84
N GLY A 69 -18.72 -5.04 -8.14
CA GLY A 69 -17.70 -5.89 -8.74
C GLY A 69 -16.29 -5.29 -8.66
N PHE A 70 -16.14 -4.00 -8.98
CA PHE A 70 -14.87 -3.30 -8.86
C PHE A 70 -14.36 -3.25 -7.42
N THR A 71 -15.22 -2.87 -6.47
CA THR A 71 -14.90 -2.84 -5.04
C THR A 71 -14.48 -4.21 -4.53
N THR A 72 -15.19 -5.28 -4.93
CA THR A 72 -14.85 -6.66 -4.56
C THR A 72 -13.50 -7.08 -5.12
N GLY A 73 -13.22 -6.76 -6.40
CA GLY A 73 -11.93 -7.03 -7.03
C GLY A 73 -10.76 -6.27 -6.36
N ALA A 74 -10.95 -4.99 -6.06
CA ALA A 74 -9.99 -4.18 -5.33
C ALA A 74 -9.75 -4.72 -3.90
N SER A 75 -10.80 -5.16 -3.21
CA SER A 75 -10.71 -5.78 -1.88
C SER A 75 -9.88 -7.07 -1.92
N MET A 76 -10.13 -7.97 -2.88
CA MET A 76 -9.31 -9.17 -3.05
C MET A 76 -7.86 -8.86 -3.40
N HIS A 77 -7.61 -7.82 -4.19
CA HIS A 77 -6.26 -7.36 -4.48
C HIS A 77 -5.54 -6.90 -3.20
N VAL A 78 -6.19 -6.08 -2.37
CA VAL A 78 -5.65 -5.62 -1.08
C VAL A 78 -5.43 -6.79 -0.12
N LEU A 79 -6.39 -7.71 -0.01
CA LEU A 79 -6.29 -8.91 0.81
C LEU A 79 -5.04 -9.72 0.44
N THR A 80 -4.81 -9.93 -0.86
CA THR A 80 -3.63 -10.69 -1.34
C THR A 80 -2.32 -10.00 -0.96
N THR A 81 -2.28 -8.66 -0.99
CA THR A 81 -1.08 -7.92 -0.56
C THR A 81 -0.85 -7.98 0.95
N GLN A 82 -1.90 -7.90 1.76
CA GLN A 82 -1.80 -7.97 3.22
C GLN A 82 -1.52 -9.39 3.73
N LEU A 83 -2.03 -10.42 3.05
CA LEU A 83 -1.84 -11.82 3.43
C LEU A 83 -0.35 -12.21 3.39
N LYS A 84 0.44 -11.59 2.51
CA LYS A 84 1.90 -11.74 2.48
C LYS A 84 2.54 -11.29 3.80
N ASP A 85 2.10 -10.16 4.35
CA ASP A 85 2.65 -9.59 5.57
C ASP A 85 2.19 -10.38 6.80
N ILE A 86 0.93 -10.85 6.81
CA ILE A 86 0.36 -11.76 7.83
C ILE A 86 1.15 -13.08 7.93
N LEU A 87 1.50 -13.68 6.79
CA LEU A 87 2.28 -14.94 6.74
C LEU A 87 3.78 -14.74 6.99
N GLY A 88 4.27 -13.49 7.01
CA GLY A 88 5.67 -13.18 7.32
C GLY A 88 6.68 -13.72 6.29
N ILE A 89 6.26 -13.98 5.05
CA ILE A 89 7.11 -14.59 4.02
C ILE A 89 8.05 -13.53 3.44
N LYS A 90 9.34 -13.63 3.79
CA LYS A 90 10.41 -12.77 3.29
C LYS A 90 11.05 -13.42 2.06
N GLY A 91 11.07 -12.71 0.93
CA GLY A 91 11.81 -13.14 -0.27
C GLY A 91 10.99 -13.50 -1.53
N LEU A 92 9.70 -13.17 -1.59
CA LEU A 92 8.94 -13.36 -2.84
C LEU A 92 9.47 -12.45 -3.97
N PRO A 93 9.77 -12.99 -5.17
CA PRO A 93 10.22 -12.19 -6.30
C PRO A 93 9.16 -11.15 -6.67
N ARG A 94 9.58 -9.89 -6.80
CA ARG A 94 8.66 -8.80 -7.12
C ARG A 94 8.28 -8.86 -8.59
N ARG A 95 7.21 -9.58 -8.90
CA ARG A 95 6.64 -9.66 -10.25
C ARG A 95 5.84 -8.37 -10.53
N TYR A 96 6.05 -7.74 -11.69
CA TYR A 96 5.21 -6.63 -12.24
C TYR A 96 4.49 -7.04 -13.54
N GLY A 97 3.20 -6.69 -13.73
CA GLY A 97 2.35 -7.21 -14.83
C GLY A 97 0.85 -7.40 -14.52
N LEU A 98 0.02 -7.52 -15.58
CA LEU A 98 -1.46 -7.53 -15.53
C LEU A 98 -2.08 -8.79 -14.86
N ALA A 99 -1.33 -9.90 -14.78
CA ALA A 99 -1.78 -11.19 -14.19
C ALA A 99 -1.08 -11.52 -12.86
N ASN A 100 -0.41 -10.53 -12.26
CA ASN A 100 0.51 -10.80 -11.17
C ASN A 100 -0.14 -11.11 -9.84
N LEU A 101 -1.40 -10.74 -9.69
CA LEU A 101 -2.19 -11.10 -8.52
C LEU A 101 -2.28 -12.64 -8.38
N ILE A 102 -2.60 -13.33 -9.49
CA ILE A 102 -2.73 -14.80 -9.51
C ILE A 102 -1.38 -15.46 -9.27
N LEU A 103 -0.32 -14.96 -9.90
CA LEU A 103 1.05 -15.48 -9.69
C LEU A 103 1.52 -15.28 -8.25
N LYS A 104 1.28 -14.11 -7.66
CA LYS A 104 1.58 -13.84 -6.24
C LYS A 104 0.79 -14.76 -5.33
N LEU A 105 -0.49 -15.02 -5.63
CA LEU A 105 -1.32 -15.93 -4.84
C LEU A 105 -0.83 -17.38 -4.94
N TYR A 106 -0.42 -17.83 -6.13
CA TYR A 106 0.21 -19.14 -6.31
C TYR A 106 1.51 -19.26 -5.52
N ASP A 107 2.41 -18.28 -5.65
CA ASP A 107 3.68 -18.22 -4.91
C ASP A 107 3.44 -18.20 -3.39
N LEU A 108 2.38 -17.53 -2.93
CA LEU A 108 2.00 -17.48 -1.52
C LEU A 108 1.51 -18.83 -1.00
N CYS A 109 0.65 -19.51 -1.76
CA CYS A 109 0.17 -20.87 -1.43
C CYS A 109 1.33 -21.88 -1.45
N ALA A 110 2.28 -21.75 -2.36
CA ALA A 110 3.45 -22.60 -2.42
C ALA A 110 4.43 -22.35 -1.25
N ALA A 111 4.58 -21.08 -0.84
CA ALA A 111 5.47 -20.67 0.24
C ALA A 111 4.87 -20.79 1.66
N ILE A 112 3.63 -21.29 1.80
CA ILE A 112 2.94 -21.44 3.09
C ILE A 112 3.74 -22.32 4.08
N LYS A 113 4.58 -23.23 3.60
CA LYS A 113 5.45 -24.08 4.43
C LYS A 113 6.66 -23.33 5.03
N GLN A 114 7.02 -22.16 4.52
CA GLN A 114 8.08 -21.30 5.05
C GLN A 114 7.55 -20.14 5.91
N THR A 115 6.29 -20.23 6.34
CA THR A 115 5.61 -19.20 7.15
C THR A 115 6.25 -19.05 8.52
N ASN A 116 6.39 -17.81 9.00
CA ASN A 116 6.79 -17.53 10.37
C ASN A 116 5.58 -17.56 11.30
N LEU A 117 5.49 -18.60 12.14
CA LEU A 117 4.39 -18.78 13.09
C LEU A 117 4.23 -17.60 14.07
N VAL A 118 5.33 -16.89 14.40
CA VAL A 118 5.27 -15.72 15.31
C VAL A 118 4.51 -14.56 14.66
N THR A 119 4.75 -14.30 13.38
CA THR A 119 4.06 -13.23 12.63
C THR A 119 2.57 -13.55 12.43
N VAL A 120 2.26 -14.82 12.20
CA VAL A 120 0.86 -15.29 12.11
C VAL A 120 0.15 -15.16 13.45
N GLY A 121 0.82 -15.51 14.56
CA GLY A 121 0.26 -15.35 15.90
C GLY A 121 -0.06 -13.89 16.23
N LEU A 122 0.88 -12.98 15.95
CA LEU A 122 0.71 -11.55 16.20
C LEU A 122 -0.40 -10.94 15.33
N SER A 123 -0.43 -11.25 14.04
CA SER A 123 -1.48 -10.77 13.14
C SER A 123 -2.86 -11.32 13.51
N THR A 124 -2.96 -12.59 13.92
CA THR A 124 -4.22 -13.18 14.41
C THR A 124 -4.70 -12.49 15.68
N LEU A 125 -3.80 -12.22 16.63
CA LEU A 125 -4.11 -11.49 17.85
C LEU A 125 -4.60 -10.07 17.54
N THR A 126 -3.91 -9.34 16.65
CA THR A 126 -4.31 -8.00 16.23
C THR A 126 -5.69 -8.02 15.59
N ILE A 127 -5.96 -8.95 14.66
CA ILE A 127 -7.29 -9.10 14.02
C ILE A 127 -8.37 -9.39 15.07
N PHE A 128 -8.08 -10.26 16.04
CA PHE A 128 -9.02 -10.59 17.12
C PHE A 128 -9.35 -9.38 17.99
N VAL A 129 -8.33 -8.62 18.40
CA VAL A 129 -8.51 -7.37 19.15
C VAL A 129 -9.30 -6.34 18.32
N LEU A 130 -9.03 -6.25 17.01
CA LEU A 130 -9.75 -5.34 16.11
C LEU A 130 -11.23 -5.70 15.98
N ILE A 131 -11.54 -6.99 15.84
CA ILE A 131 -12.92 -7.49 15.77
C ILE A 131 -13.64 -7.23 17.09
N LEU A 132 -13.00 -7.54 18.23
CA LEU A 132 -13.55 -7.22 19.56
C LEU A 132 -13.76 -5.71 19.72
N GLY A 133 -12.82 -4.89 19.27
CA GLY A 133 -12.96 -3.43 19.25
C GLY A 133 -14.19 -2.97 18.47
N LYS A 134 -14.35 -3.50 17.26
CA LYS A 134 -15.49 -3.20 16.40
C LYS A 134 -16.81 -3.73 16.96
N ASP A 135 -16.84 -4.92 17.53
CA ASP A 135 -18.11 -5.55 17.95
C ASP A 135 -18.53 -5.17 19.37
N HIS A 136 -17.59 -4.86 20.27
CA HIS A 136 -17.89 -4.41 21.63
C HIS A 136 -17.77 -2.89 21.83
N ILE A 137 -16.72 -2.22 21.32
CA ILE A 137 -16.56 -0.78 21.53
C ILE A 137 -17.45 0.04 20.59
N ASN A 138 -17.60 -0.33 19.32
CA ASN A 138 -18.46 0.43 18.38
C ASN A 138 -19.92 0.57 18.86
N PRO A 139 -20.62 -0.47 19.37
CA PRO A 139 -21.97 -0.28 19.90
C PRO A 139 -21.99 0.50 21.23
N LEU A 140 -20.98 0.35 22.09
CA LEU A 140 -20.89 1.12 23.33
C LEU A 140 -20.65 2.62 23.07
N VAL A 141 -19.83 2.94 22.07
CA VAL A 141 -19.59 4.33 21.61
C VAL A 141 -20.81 4.90 20.91
N LYS A 142 -21.47 4.13 20.03
CA LYS A 142 -22.74 4.56 19.43
C LYS A 142 -23.80 4.84 20.49
N SER A 143 -23.93 3.96 21.49
CA SER A 143 -24.91 4.08 22.56
C SER A 143 -24.59 5.24 23.52
N LYS A 144 -23.31 5.57 23.75
CA LYS A 144 -22.93 6.61 24.72
C LYS A 144 -22.69 7.99 24.11
N PHE A 145 -22.25 8.07 22.85
CA PHE A 145 -21.83 9.32 22.22
C PHE A 145 -22.66 9.76 21.01
N HIS A 146 -23.66 8.98 20.56
CA HIS A 146 -24.52 9.34 19.40
C HIS A 146 -23.73 9.76 18.14
N CYS A 147 -22.47 9.34 18.05
CA CYS A 147 -21.58 9.76 16.98
C CYS A 147 -21.73 8.77 15.80
N PRO A 148 -22.10 9.23 14.59
CA PRO A 148 -22.21 8.38 13.41
C PRO A 148 -20.85 7.96 12.83
N VAL A 149 -19.75 8.48 13.37
CA VAL A 149 -18.40 8.24 12.84
C VAL A 149 -17.81 6.98 13.50
N PRO A 150 -17.54 5.90 12.73
CA PRO A 150 -16.80 4.76 13.25
C PRO A 150 -15.40 5.23 13.63
N ILE A 151 -15.03 5.07 14.91
CA ILE A 151 -13.72 5.49 15.40
C ILE A 151 -12.64 4.65 14.69
N PRO A 152 -11.66 5.27 14.01
CA PRO A 152 -10.57 4.56 13.38
C PRO A 152 -9.56 4.10 14.44
N PHE A 153 -9.83 2.97 15.09
CA PHE A 153 -8.95 2.40 16.12
C PHE A 153 -7.52 2.16 15.62
N GLU A 154 -7.35 1.89 14.33
CA GLU A 154 -6.04 1.79 13.65
C GLU A 154 -5.18 3.05 13.86
N LEU A 155 -5.75 4.25 13.67
CA LEU A 155 -5.01 5.51 13.85
C LEU A 155 -4.61 5.75 15.31
N LEU A 156 -5.43 5.29 16.25
CA LEU A 156 -5.15 5.39 17.68
C LEU A 156 -3.98 4.49 18.08
N VAL A 157 -3.94 3.26 17.56
CA VAL A 157 -2.84 2.31 17.79
C VAL A 157 -1.53 2.82 17.17
N PHE A 158 -1.55 3.35 15.94
CA PHE A 158 -0.36 3.95 15.33
C PHE A 158 0.10 5.23 16.06
N ALA A 159 -0.83 6.07 16.51
CA ALA A 159 -0.48 7.27 17.28
C ALA A 159 0.18 6.92 18.61
N GLU A 160 -0.33 5.90 19.32
CA GLU A 160 0.25 5.47 20.59
C GLU A 160 1.60 4.78 20.42
N ALA A 161 1.73 3.91 19.40
CA ALA A 161 2.98 3.25 19.07
C ALA A 161 4.07 4.26 18.64
N HIS A 162 3.70 5.31 17.90
CA HIS A 162 4.63 6.38 17.54
C HIS A 162 5.03 7.22 18.75
N SER A 163 4.11 7.51 19.68
CA SER A 163 4.39 8.22 20.92
C SER A 163 5.33 7.46 21.86
N SER A 164 5.42 6.13 21.75
CA SER A 164 6.31 5.30 22.56
C SER A 164 7.73 5.18 22.00
N SER A 165 7.98 5.67 20.78
CA SER A 165 9.29 5.64 20.10
C SER A 165 10.04 6.98 20.16
N LEU A 166 9.47 7.99 20.83
CA LEU A 166 10.04 9.31 21.12
C LEU A 166 10.43 9.39 22.59
#